data_AF-A0A943DJ94-F1
#
_entry.id   AF-A0A943DJ94-F1
#
_cell.length_a   1.000
_cell.length_b   1.000
_cell.length_c   1.000
_cell.angle_alpha   90.00
_cell.angle_beta   90.00
_cell.angle_gamma   90.00
#
_symmetry.space_group_name_H-M   'P 1'
#
loop_
_entity.id
_entity.type
_entity.pdbx_description
1 polymer ?
#
loop_
_entity_poly.entity_id
_entity_poly.type
_entity_poly.pdbx_seq_one_letter_code
_entity_poly.pdbx_strand_id
1 'polypeptide(L)'
;MKCLMKYEWVKLRRDTLPVGKGIMGAWAKLAARAAFRKGHASYCGHKNAVSPGMWSGGIVGLKSILGIRSRTQALEIMDKLSALGYLKYTLDGKTKKLTYQLTDWVVKCSGEECMNGTVYATDGFGFLCLPRNITQRLVEEQYIFDEADAWLDLWCHTVSEEPGNAFSFMTPAVQYGNYGAILTMEKLGQRWGWEKTKVWRFFKKHGDVFVLYRLPGSYGCLVFNKSYPMDTEVPLPKQTEILRILDEIRIWGANTHKVGSDNDHINRLVAWYSRNAVEKSIDNVEENRVALSDSIIRAYFSPCWNCKNCEYVCRSKEYSVLKVQETNKIRGPCRPTDITKIAKELFYHEQTG
;
A
#
# COMPACT_ATOMS: atom_id res chain seq x y z
N MET A 1 -18.15 -11.91 -7.49
CA MET A 1 -16.83 -11.25 -7.44
C MET A 1 -16.48 -10.93 -5.99
N LYS A 2 -15.67 -11.76 -5.33
CA LYS A 2 -15.01 -11.41 -4.07
C LYS A 2 -13.58 -11.93 -4.15
N CYS A 3 -12.73 -11.15 -4.82
CA CYS A 3 -11.29 -11.30 -4.70
C CYS A 3 -10.93 -10.73 -3.33
N LEU A 4 -10.71 -11.58 -2.33
CA LEU A 4 -10.20 -11.14 -1.05
C LEU A 4 -8.77 -10.67 -1.29
N MET A 5 -8.62 -9.36 -1.49
CA MET A 5 -7.38 -8.66 -1.19
C MET A 5 -7.06 -9.04 0.27
N LYS A 6 -6.16 -10.00 0.50
CA LYS A 6 -5.79 -10.47 1.84
C LYS A 6 -5.45 -9.31 2.79
N TYR A 7 -4.96 -8.21 2.21
CA TYR A 7 -4.78 -6.92 2.86
C TYR A 7 -5.65 -5.85 2.18
N GLU A 8 -6.53 -5.20 2.93
CA GLU A 8 -7.48 -4.19 2.43
C GLU A 8 -6.79 -2.93 1.87
N TRP A 9 -5.53 -2.68 2.25
CA TRP A 9 -4.77 -1.48 1.89
C TRP A 9 -3.27 -1.76 1.76
N VAL A 10 -2.54 -0.82 1.16
CA VAL A 10 -1.08 -0.81 1.02
C VAL A 10 -0.47 0.45 1.63
N LYS A 11 0.81 0.40 1.97
CA LYS A 11 1.57 1.57 2.42
C LYS A 11 2.14 2.31 1.20
N LEU A 12 1.99 3.63 1.18
CA LEU A 12 2.70 4.53 0.28
C LEU A 12 3.46 5.55 1.12
N ARG A 13 4.78 5.66 0.95
CA ARG A 13 5.53 6.65 1.71
C ARG A 13 5.15 8.07 1.26
N ARG A 14 5.11 9.01 2.21
CA ARG A 14 4.69 10.39 1.96
C ARG A 14 5.72 11.20 1.15
N ASP A 15 6.95 10.73 1.09
CA ASP A 15 8.04 11.31 0.28
C ASP A 15 8.17 10.69 -1.12
N THR A 16 7.44 9.62 -1.43
CA THR A 16 7.46 8.95 -2.74
C THR A 16 6.12 9.05 -3.47
N LEU A 17 5.40 10.15 -3.30
CA LEU A 17 4.12 10.34 -3.99
C LEU A 17 4.34 10.39 -5.52
N PRO A 18 3.39 9.87 -6.32
CA PRO A 18 3.52 9.88 -7.77
C PRO A 18 3.66 11.30 -8.31
N VAL A 19 4.59 11.45 -9.26
CA VAL A 19 4.79 12.68 -10.02
C VAL A 19 4.06 12.55 -11.36
N GLY A 20 3.52 13.67 -11.87
CA GLY A 20 2.83 13.72 -13.15
C GLY A 20 1.39 14.25 -13.02
N LYS A 21 0.68 14.23 -14.15
CA LYS A 21 -0.75 14.56 -14.18
C LYS A 21 -1.56 13.37 -13.69
N GLY A 22 -2.76 13.64 -13.17
CA GLY A 22 -3.73 12.63 -12.76
C GLY A 22 -4.47 12.99 -11.49
N ILE A 23 -5.71 12.54 -11.43
CA ILE A 23 -6.62 12.85 -10.33
C ILE A 23 -6.18 12.16 -9.04
N MET A 24 -5.60 10.96 -9.14
CA MET A 24 -5.05 10.21 -8.02
C MET A 24 -3.76 10.82 -7.49
N GLY A 25 -2.96 11.46 -8.35
CA GLY A 25 -1.81 12.25 -7.91
C GLY A 25 -2.24 13.44 -7.03
N ALA A 26 -3.30 14.13 -7.42
CA ALA A 26 -3.89 15.19 -6.61
C ALA A 26 -4.48 14.65 -5.30
N TRP A 27 -5.24 13.54 -5.37
CA TRP A 27 -5.78 12.86 -4.20
C TRP A 27 -4.69 12.46 -3.21
N ALA A 28 -3.59 11.86 -3.69
CA ALA A 28 -2.49 11.40 -2.84
C ALA A 28 -1.79 12.56 -2.12
N LYS A 29 -1.62 13.72 -2.78
CA LYS A 29 -1.11 14.94 -2.15
C LYS A 29 -2.04 15.46 -1.05
N LEU A 30 -3.36 15.44 -1.29
CA LEU A 30 -4.35 15.82 -0.27
C LEU A 30 -4.35 14.83 0.90
N ALA A 31 -4.35 13.52 0.63
CA ALA A 31 -4.21 12.48 1.65
C ALA A 31 -2.91 12.63 2.46
N ALA A 32 -1.81 13.00 1.81
CA ALA A 32 -0.54 13.32 2.45
C ALA A 32 -0.58 14.56 3.35
N ARG A 33 -1.66 15.35 3.34
CA ARG A 33 -1.80 16.55 4.17
C ARG A 33 -3.05 16.52 5.05
N ALA A 34 -3.88 15.49 4.93
CA ALA A 34 -4.99 15.24 5.82
C ALA A 34 -4.50 14.84 7.23
N ALA A 35 -5.34 15.14 8.21
CA ALA A 35 -5.13 14.79 9.60
C ALA A 35 -5.11 13.27 9.74
N PHE A 36 -4.14 12.75 10.49
CA PHE A 36 -4.02 11.32 10.74
C PHE A 36 -4.65 10.90 12.07
N ARG A 37 -5.09 11.86 12.88
CA ARG A 37 -5.76 11.65 14.18
C ARG A 37 -6.76 12.76 14.46
N LYS A 38 -7.67 12.51 15.40
CA LYS A 38 -8.62 13.52 15.88
C LYS A 38 -7.91 14.55 16.76
N GLY A 39 -8.30 15.82 16.64
CA GLY A 39 -7.74 16.91 17.42
C GLY A 39 -8.12 18.29 16.87
N HIS A 40 -7.25 19.29 17.06
CA HIS A 40 -7.49 20.66 16.59
C HIS A 40 -6.37 21.15 15.67
N ALA A 41 -6.76 21.74 14.54
CA ALA A 41 -5.88 22.44 13.62
C ALA A 41 -6.05 23.96 13.77
N SER A 42 -4.94 24.70 13.85
CA SER A 42 -4.97 26.16 13.85
C SER A 42 -4.86 26.69 12.41
N TYR A 43 -5.79 27.56 12.00
CA TYR A 43 -5.72 28.27 10.73
C TYR A 43 -6.29 29.68 10.88
N CYS A 44 -5.55 30.70 10.41
CA CYS A 44 -5.90 32.11 10.55
C CYS A 44 -6.33 32.49 11.99
N GLY A 45 -5.63 32.00 13.01
CA GLY A 45 -5.96 32.25 14.42
C GLY A 45 -7.16 31.49 14.98
N HIS A 46 -7.85 30.70 14.17
CA HIS A 46 -9.01 29.90 14.59
C HIS A 46 -8.61 28.46 14.86
N LYS A 47 -9.10 27.89 15.97
CA LYS A 47 -9.03 26.46 16.25
C LYS A 47 -10.16 25.72 15.54
N ASN A 48 -9.79 24.77 14.70
CA ASN A 48 -10.72 23.97 13.91
C ASN A 48 -10.63 22.52 14.36
N ALA A 49 -11.73 21.94 14.82
CA ALA A 49 -11.79 20.51 15.10
C ALA A 49 -11.56 19.72 13.80
N VAL A 50 -10.68 18.72 13.86
CA VAL A 50 -10.38 17.82 12.74
C VAL A 50 -10.46 16.36 13.16
N SER A 51 -10.90 15.52 12.24
CA SER A 51 -10.94 14.05 12.37
C SER A 51 -9.99 13.43 11.33
N PRO A 52 -9.63 12.15 11.48
CA PRO A 52 -8.80 11.46 10.51
C PRO A 52 -9.35 11.58 9.08
N GLY A 53 -8.47 11.89 8.12
CA GLY A 53 -8.84 12.14 6.73
C GLY A 53 -9.40 13.54 6.45
N MET A 54 -9.49 14.42 7.45
CA MET A 54 -9.87 15.83 7.25
C MET A 54 -8.68 16.76 7.09
N TRP A 55 -8.93 17.88 6.43
CA TRP A 55 -8.05 19.03 6.45
C TRP A 55 -8.86 20.31 6.55
N SER A 56 -8.30 21.29 7.25
CA SER A 56 -8.87 22.63 7.42
C SER A 56 -7.80 23.66 7.14
N GLY A 57 -8.09 24.58 6.22
CA GLY A 57 -7.21 25.68 5.86
C GLY A 57 -7.91 26.68 4.95
N GLY A 58 -7.21 27.19 3.95
CA GLY A 58 -7.80 28.05 2.93
C GLY A 58 -7.15 27.86 1.57
N ILE A 59 -7.57 28.66 0.58
CA ILE A 59 -7.20 28.45 -0.82
C ILE A 59 -5.67 28.47 -1.07
N VAL A 60 -4.93 29.27 -0.30
CA VAL A 60 -3.46 29.33 -0.40
C VAL A 60 -2.82 28.00 0.01
N GLY A 61 -3.30 27.42 1.12
CA GLY A 61 -2.87 26.10 1.58
C GLY A 61 -3.21 25.00 0.57
N LEU A 62 -4.45 25.01 0.04
CA LEU A 62 -4.86 24.02 -0.98
C LEU A 62 -3.95 24.06 -2.21
N LYS A 63 -3.67 25.26 -2.73
CA LYS A 63 -2.76 25.48 -3.86
C LYS A 63 -1.35 24.96 -3.58
N SER A 64 -0.85 25.22 -2.37
CA SER A 64 0.46 24.72 -1.92
C SER A 64 0.49 23.19 -1.88
N ILE A 65 -0.54 22.54 -1.34
CA ILE A 65 -0.64 21.07 -1.27
C ILE A 65 -0.65 20.46 -2.68
N LEU A 66 -1.44 21.03 -3.60
CA LEU A 66 -1.57 20.51 -4.96
C LEU A 66 -0.36 20.85 -5.84
N GLY A 67 0.42 21.87 -5.48
CA GLY A 67 1.56 22.37 -6.26
C GLY A 67 1.12 23.19 -7.47
N ILE A 68 0.03 23.95 -7.35
CA ILE A 68 -0.58 24.72 -8.45
C ILE A 68 -0.74 26.20 -8.09
N ARG A 69 -0.62 27.08 -9.08
CA ARG A 69 -0.67 28.54 -8.85
C ARG A 69 -2.08 29.11 -8.99
N SER A 70 -2.90 28.53 -9.87
CA SER A 70 -4.24 28.99 -10.20
C SER A 70 -5.26 28.56 -9.14
N ARG A 71 -6.09 29.50 -8.69
CA ARG A 71 -7.23 29.22 -7.81
C ARG A 71 -8.29 28.38 -8.54
N THR A 72 -8.59 28.72 -9.79
CA THR A 72 -9.62 28.05 -10.58
C THR A 72 -9.25 26.58 -10.78
N GLN A 73 -8.03 26.30 -11.20
CA GLN A 73 -7.54 24.92 -11.36
C GLN A 73 -7.58 24.13 -10.05
N ALA A 74 -7.31 24.78 -8.91
CA ALA A 74 -7.39 24.11 -7.61
C ALA A 74 -8.81 23.68 -7.25
N LEU A 75 -9.79 24.54 -7.53
CA LEU A 75 -11.18 24.23 -7.28
C LEU A 75 -11.71 23.19 -8.28
N GLU A 76 -11.35 23.29 -9.57
CA GLU A 76 -11.69 22.27 -10.57
C GLU A 76 -11.21 20.86 -10.19
N ILE A 77 -10.01 20.74 -9.61
CA ILE A 77 -9.50 19.46 -9.09
C ILE A 77 -10.35 18.97 -7.91
N MET A 78 -10.73 19.86 -6.98
CA MET A 78 -11.57 19.51 -5.84
C MET A 78 -12.98 19.09 -6.28
N ASP A 79 -13.57 19.81 -7.23
CA ASP A 79 -14.85 19.50 -7.86
C ASP A 79 -14.80 18.11 -8.52
N LYS A 80 -13.76 17.84 -9.32
CA LYS A 80 -13.58 16.54 -9.97
C LYS A 80 -13.37 15.40 -8.97
N LEU A 81 -12.56 15.61 -7.93
CA LEU A 81 -12.39 14.62 -6.85
C LEU A 81 -13.69 14.36 -6.10
N SER A 82 -14.49 15.40 -5.87
CA SER A 82 -15.80 15.28 -5.22
C SER A 82 -16.82 14.56 -6.10
N ALA A 83 -16.86 14.87 -7.40
CA ALA A 83 -17.74 14.22 -8.37
C ALA A 83 -17.42 12.72 -8.50
N LEU A 84 -16.13 12.37 -8.49
CA LEU A 84 -15.64 10.99 -8.42
C LEU A 84 -15.68 10.41 -7.00
N GLY A 85 -16.35 11.05 -6.04
CA GLY A 85 -16.60 10.50 -4.70
C GLY A 85 -15.36 10.26 -3.82
N TYR A 86 -14.19 10.84 -4.12
CA TYR A 86 -12.96 10.66 -3.33
C TYR A 86 -12.88 11.56 -2.09
N LEU A 87 -13.62 12.66 -2.10
CA LEU A 87 -13.71 13.58 -0.97
C LEU A 87 -15.02 14.36 -0.98
N LYS A 88 -15.31 14.99 0.15
CA LYS A 88 -16.29 16.07 0.25
C LYS A 88 -15.55 17.32 0.70
N TYR A 89 -15.88 18.49 0.16
CA TYR A 89 -15.28 19.73 0.61
C TYR A 89 -16.28 20.87 0.66
N THR A 90 -15.93 21.89 1.45
CA THR A 90 -16.71 23.12 1.59
C THR A 90 -15.77 24.31 1.58
N LEU A 91 -16.18 25.41 0.95
CA LEU A 91 -15.49 26.69 0.95
C LEU A 91 -16.45 27.77 1.44
N ASP A 92 -16.17 28.35 2.60
CA ASP A 92 -16.96 29.44 3.16
C ASP A 92 -16.63 30.76 2.45
N GLY A 93 -17.65 31.39 1.87
CA GLY A 93 -17.52 32.66 1.14
C GLY A 93 -17.10 33.84 2.02
N LYS A 94 -17.45 33.84 3.31
CA LYS A 94 -17.15 34.91 4.27
C LYS A 94 -15.78 34.68 4.92
N THR A 95 -15.57 33.52 5.55
CA THR A 95 -14.34 33.23 6.31
C THR A 95 -13.17 32.80 5.41
N LYS A 96 -13.44 32.50 4.13
CA LYS A 96 -12.50 31.91 3.16
C LYS A 96 -11.89 30.57 3.64
N LYS A 97 -12.49 29.95 4.66
CA LYS A 97 -12.11 28.66 5.19
C LYS A 97 -12.51 27.57 4.20
N LEU A 98 -11.55 26.73 3.85
CA LEU A 98 -11.74 25.53 3.05
C LEU A 98 -11.49 24.31 3.93
N THR A 99 -12.44 23.38 3.93
CA THR A 99 -12.30 22.08 4.58
C THR A 99 -12.59 20.97 3.60
N TYR A 100 -11.84 19.87 3.68
CA TYR A 100 -12.17 18.63 2.97
C TYR A 100 -12.10 17.42 3.90
N GLN A 101 -12.87 16.39 3.58
CA GLN A 101 -12.87 15.07 4.20
C GLN A 101 -12.71 14.02 3.10
N LEU A 102 -11.69 13.18 3.23
CA LEU A 102 -11.47 12.04 2.34
C LEU A 102 -12.46 10.93 2.67
N THR A 103 -13.06 10.33 1.63
CA THR A 103 -14.02 9.23 1.78
C THR A 103 -13.33 7.88 1.98
N ASP A 104 -12.19 7.71 1.32
CA ASP A 104 -11.41 6.46 1.27
C ASP A 104 -10.33 6.38 2.37
N TRP A 105 -10.50 7.08 3.50
CA TRP A 105 -9.50 7.10 4.57
C TRP A 105 -9.49 5.78 5.36
N VAL A 106 -8.32 5.15 5.50
CA VAL A 106 -8.15 3.91 6.28
C VAL A 106 -8.07 4.24 7.76
N VAL A 107 -9.22 4.24 8.44
CA VAL A 107 -9.33 4.60 9.87
C VAL A 107 -8.43 3.76 10.77
N LYS A 108 -8.21 2.47 10.45
CA LYS A 108 -7.33 1.56 11.18
C LYS A 108 -5.86 2.04 11.29
N CYS A 109 -5.43 2.93 10.39
CA CYS A 109 -4.10 3.52 10.39
C CYS A 109 -4.02 4.89 11.10
N SER A 110 -5.09 5.30 11.78
CA SER A 110 -5.15 6.61 12.44
C SER A 110 -4.46 6.57 13.80
N GLY A 111 -3.82 7.68 14.18
CA GLY A 111 -3.23 7.83 15.50
C GLY A 111 -4.27 8.11 16.59
N GLU A 112 -3.86 7.96 17.85
CA GLU A 112 -4.69 8.30 19.01
C GLU A 112 -5.09 9.77 19.02
N GLU A 113 -6.30 10.05 19.52
CA GLU A 113 -6.83 11.41 19.64
C GLU A 113 -5.89 12.28 20.49
N CYS A 114 -5.61 13.49 20.01
CA CYS A 114 -4.70 14.40 20.69
C CYS A 114 -5.21 15.83 20.62
N MET A 115 -5.48 16.44 21.78
CA MET A 115 -5.98 17.81 21.87
C MET A 115 -4.89 18.87 21.77
N ASN A 116 -3.65 18.54 22.17
CA ASN A 116 -2.54 19.48 22.30
C ASN A 116 -1.34 19.16 21.38
N GLY A 117 -1.45 18.16 20.50
CA GLY A 117 -0.37 17.70 19.62
C GLY A 117 -0.67 17.86 18.14
N THR A 118 0.33 17.59 17.30
CA THR A 118 0.22 17.75 15.84
C THR A 118 -0.79 16.77 15.25
N VAL A 119 -1.82 17.27 14.59
CA VAL A 119 -2.88 16.45 13.94
C VAL A 119 -2.54 16.09 12.48
N TYR A 120 -1.69 16.88 11.83
CA TYR A 120 -1.19 16.66 10.48
C TYR A 120 0.19 15.99 10.53
N ALA A 121 0.47 15.12 9.57
CA ALA A 121 1.81 14.55 9.46
C ALA A 121 2.82 15.61 9.03
N THR A 122 4.03 15.54 9.56
CA THR A 122 5.17 16.30 9.04
C THR A 122 5.39 15.93 7.57
N ASP A 123 5.75 16.91 6.76
CA ASP A 123 5.95 16.70 5.33
C ASP A 123 7.01 15.63 5.06
N GLY A 124 6.73 14.74 4.10
CA GLY A 124 7.58 13.59 3.77
C GLY A 124 7.67 12.49 4.84
N PHE A 125 7.20 12.72 6.07
CA PHE A 125 7.36 11.76 7.17
C PHE A 125 6.23 10.73 7.21
N GLY A 126 6.60 9.45 7.28
CA GLY A 126 5.69 8.33 7.44
C GLY A 126 5.04 7.85 6.15
N PHE A 127 3.91 7.16 6.27
CA PHE A 127 3.20 6.57 5.14
C PHE A 127 1.71 6.93 5.13
N LEU A 128 1.11 6.74 3.96
CA LEU A 128 -0.32 6.71 3.70
C LEU A 128 -0.77 5.26 3.59
N CYS A 129 -1.91 4.95 4.21
CA CYS A 129 -2.62 3.70 3.97
C CYS A 129 -3.59 3.92 2.80
N LEU A 130 -3.31 3.27 1.69
CA LEU A 130 -4.10 3.35 0.46
C LEU A 130 -5.00 2.14 0.31
N PRO A 131 -6.33 2.28 0.23
CA PRO A 131 -7.20 1.18 -0.16
C PRO A 131 -6.77 0.62 -1.51
N ARG A 132 -6.63 -0.71 -1.62
CA ARG A 132 -6.11 -1.32 -2.86
C ARG A 132 -7.02 -1.13 -4.06
N ASN A 133 -8.31 -0.95 -3.82
CA ASN A 133 -9.33 -0.75 -4.85
C ASN A 133 -9.56 0.74 -5.18
N ILE A 134 -8.75 1.67 -4.66
CA ILE A 134 -9.04 3.10 -4.79
C ILE A 134 -9.14 3.56 -6.27
N THR A 135 -8.30 3.00 -7.15
CA THR A 135 -8.30 3.31 -8.58
C THR A 135 -9.39 2.58 -9.36
N GLN A 136 -10.07 1.61 -8.75
CA GLN A 136 -11.14 0.85 -9.42
C GLN A 136 -12.31 1.75 -9.82
N ARG A 137 -12.59 2.78 -9.02
CA ARG A 137 -13.62 3.78 -9.32
C ARG A 137 -13.36 4.52 -10.63
N LEU A 138 -12.09 4.81 -10.95
CA LEU A 138 -11.74 5.42 -12.25
C LEU A 138 -12.08 4.49 -13.42
N VAL A 139 -11.86 3.17 -13.25
CA VAL A 139 -12.17 2.19 -14.28
C VAL A 139 -13.67 2.05 -14.48
N GLU A 140 -14.45 2.06 -13.39
CA GLU A 140 -15.91 1.97 -13.42
C GLU A 140 -16.55 3.18 -14.10
N GLU A 141 -15.99 4.38 -13.88
CA GLU A 141 -16.39 5.63 -14.54
C GLU A 141 -15.81 5.79 -15.96
N GLN A 142 -15.16 4.76 -16.52
CA GLN A 142 -14.50 4.78 -17.83
C GLN A 142 -13.53 5.97 -18.01
N TYR A 143 -12.90 6.39 -16.92
CA TYR A 143 -11.96 7.49 -16.91
C TYR A 143 -10.69 7.12 -17.69
N ILE A 144 -10.21 8.03 -18.55
CA ILE A 144 -8.90 7.87 -19.21
C ILE A 144 -7.82 8.28 -18.20
N PHE A 145 -6.99 7.32 -17.80
CA PHE A 145 -5.99 7.54 -16.77
C PHE A 145 -4.95 8.55 -17.26
N ASP A 146 -4.42 9.36 -16.34
CA ASP A 146 -3.16 10.03 -16.54
C ASP A 146 -2.02 9.27 -15.85
N GLU A 147 -0.80 9.77 -16.01
CA GLU A 147 0.42 9.13 -15.56
C GLU A 147 0.43 8.77 -14.06
N ALA A 148 0.04 9.70 -13.19
CA ALA A 148 0.00 9.47 -11.75
C ALA A 148 -1.12 8.47 -11.35
N ASP A 149 -2.18 8.38 -12.16
CA ASP A 149 -3.27 7.43 -11.94
C ASP A 149 -2.79 6.00 -12.22
N ALA A 150 -2.11 5.79 -13.35
CA ALA A 150 -1.51 4.50 -13.71
C ALA A 150 -0.43 4.08 -12.70
N TRP A 151 0.39 5.02 -12.24
CA TRP A 151 1.41 4.77 -11.22
C TRP A 151 0.79 4.26 -9.91
N LEU A 152 -0.26 4.93 -9.41
CA LEU A 152 -0.95 4.50 -8.20
C LEU A 152 -1.72 3.21 -8.38
N ASP A 153 -2.26 2.96 -9.57
CA ASP A 153 -2.95 1.70 -9.87
C ASP A 153 -1.98 0.52 -9.72
N LEU A 154 -0.78 0.58 -10.31
CA LEU A 154 0.24 -0.46 -10.13
C LEU A 154 0.68 -0.60 -8.66
N TRP A 155 0.85 0.53 -7.96
CA TRP A 155 1.24 0.52 -6.54
C TRP A 155 0.20 -0.19 -5.67
N CYS A 156 -1.09 0.10 -5.88
CA CYS A 156 -2.20 -0.52 -5.14
C CYS A 156 -2.33 -2.03 -5.41
N HIS A 157 -1.90 -2.47 -6.59
CA HIS A 157 -1.90 -3.88 -7.00
C HIS A 157 -0.57 -4.59 -6.73
N THR A 158 0.40 -3.94 -6.09
CA THR A 158 1.65 -4.61 -5.68
C THR A 158 1.40 -5.56 -4.51
N VAL A 159 1.84 -6.80 -4.64
CA VAL A 159 1.75 -7.85 -3.62
C VAL A 159 3.13 -8.42 -3.31
N SER A 160 3.31 -8.94 -2.10
CA SER A 160 4.53 -9.62 -1.66
C SER A 160 4.13 -10.86 -0.88
N GLU A 161 4.86 -11.96 -1.10
CA GLU A 161 4.59 -13.26 -0.48
C GLU A 161 3.13 -13.73 -0.67
N GLU A 162 2.55 -13.45 -1.83
CA GLU A 162 1.18 -13.83 -2.18
C GLU A 162 1.14 -15.29 -2.64
N PRO A 163 0.43 -16.20 -1.93
CA PRO A 163 0.46 -17.63 -2.23
C PRO A 163 0.04 -18.01 -3.66
N GLY A 164 -0.77 -17.18 -4.32
CA GLY A 164 -1.17 -17.36 -5.71
C GLY A 164 -0.20 -16.77 -6.74
N ASN A 165 0.98 -16.31 -6.31
CA ASN A 165 1.97 -15.69 -7.18
C ASN A 165 3.40 -15.94 -6.66
N ALA A 166 4.03 -17.01 -7.17
CA ALA A 166 5.38 -17.43 -6.81
C ALA A 166 6.42 -16.33 -7.01
N PHE A 167 6.23 -15.47 -8.02
CA PHE A 167 7.17 -14.38 -8.30
C PHE A 167 7.17 -13.31 -7.19
N SER A 168 6.05 -13.13 -6.48
CA SER A 168 5.94 -12.16 -5.39
C SER A 168 6.76 -12.53 -4.13
N PHE A 169 7.27 -13.76 -4.07
CA PHE A 169 8.23 -14.20 -3.04
C PHE A 169 9.67 -13.80 -3.38
N MET A 170 9.96 -13.55 -4.65
CA MET A 170 11.28 -13.09 -5.08
C MET A 170 11.44 -11.59 -4.83
N THR A 171 10.42 -10.80 -5.20
CA THR A 171 10.38 -9.34 -5.09
C THR A 171 8.91 -8.93 -5.18
N PRO A 172 8.48 -7.84 -4.52
CA PRO A 172 7.12 -7.34 -4.67
C PRO A 172 6.71 -7.21 -6.15
N ALA A 173 5.61 -7.86 -6.51
CA ALA A 173 5.14 -7.99 -7.88
C ALA A 173 3.73 -7.39 -8.03
N VAL A 174 3.45 -6.75 -9.16
CA VAL A 174 2.10 -6.26 -9.44
C VAL A 174 1.20 -7.42 -9.86
N GLN A 175 0.02 -7.51 -9.25
CA GLN A 175 -0.96 -8.54 -9.54
C GLN A 175 -2.38 -7.98 -9.53
N TYR A 176 -3.08 -8.13 -10.67
CA TYR A 176 -4.49 -7.77 -10.80
C TYR A 176 -5.40 -8.97 -10.54
N GLY A 177 -5.93 -9.06 -9.32
CA GLY A 177 -6.77 -10.18 -8.90
C GLY A 177 -6.05 -11.53 -8.90
N ASN A 178 -6.79 -12.62 -8.74
CA ASN A 178 -6.17 -13.95 -8.57
C ASN A 178 -5.45 -14.48 -9.82
N TYR A 179 -5.78 -13.98 -11.01
CA TYR A 179 -5.28 -14.49 -12.30
C TYR A 179 -4.60 -13.41 -13.13
N GLY A 180 -3.99 -12.42 -12.48
CA GLY A 180 -3.34 -11.30 -13.15
C GLY A 180 -1.93 -11.04 -12.65
N ALA A 181 -1.14 -12.09 -12.41
CA ALA A 181 0.27 -11.94 -12.06
C ALA A 181 1.12 -11.58 -13.30
N ILE A 182 0.77 -12.14 -14.47
CA ILE A 182 1.44 -11.86 -15.74
C ILE A 182 0.57 -10.91 -16.56
N LEU A 183 1.09 -9.72 -16.83
CA LEU A 183 0.37 -8.59 -17.41
C LEU A 183 0.72 -8.41 -18.87
N THR A 184 -0.26 -7.99 -19.66
CA THR A 184 -0.06 -7.62 -21.05
C THR A 184 -0.25 -6.11 -21.22
N MET A 185 0.46 -5.53 -22.18
CA MET A 185 0.32 -4.10 -22.49
C MET A 185 -1.09 -3.78 -22.99
N GLU A 186 -1.73 -4.75 -23.66
CA GLU A 186 -3.14 -4.74 -24.07
C GLU A 186 -4.06 -4.55 -22.87
N LYS A 187 -3.95 -5.41 -21.84
CA LYS A 187 -4.84 -5.41 -20.67
C LYS A 187 -4.66 -4.14 -19.84
N LEU A 188 -3.41 -3.69 -19.66
CA LEU A 188 -3.12 -2.42 -18.99
C LEU A 188 -3.64 -1.23 -19.80
N GLY A 189 -3.43 -1.24 -21.12
CA GLY A 189 -3.95 -0.22 -22.02
C GLY A 189 -5.47 -0.12 -21.96
N GLN A 190 -6.17 -1.25 -21.99
CA GLN A 190 -7.62 -1.30 -21.84
C GLN A 190 -8.09 -0.74 -20.50
N ARG A 191 -7.43 -1.11 -19.40
CA ARG A 191 -7.76 -0.62 -18.06
C ARG A 191 -7.55 0.89 -17.91
N TRP A 192 -6.50 1.44 -18.52
CA TRP A 192 -6.11 2.84 -18.38
C TRP A 192 -6.69 3.75 -19.48
N GLY A 193 -7.36 3.18 -20.49
CA GLY A 193 -7.80 3.91 -21.68
C GLY A 193 -6.64 4.36 -22.57
N TRP A 194 -5.55 3.58 -22.62
CA TRP A 194 -4.31 3.90 -23.33
C TRP A 194 -4.03 2.95 -24.49
N GLU A 195 -3.37 3.49 -25.51
CA GLU A 195 -2.68 2.67 -26.51
C GLU A 195 -1.47 1.95 -25.91
N LYS A 196 -1.12 0.78 -26.46
CA LYS A 196 0.03 -0.02 -26.01
C LYS A 196 1.35 0.77 -26.00
N THR A 197 1.54 1.66 -26.97
CA THR A 197 2.75 2.50 -27.08
C THR A 197 2.88 3.45 -25.89
N LYS A 198 1.77 3.99 -25.38
CA LYS A 198 1.73 4.85 -24.19
C LYS A 198 2.04 4.05 -22.92
N VAL A 199 1.48 2.84 -22.79
CA VAL A 199 1.81 1.91 -21.69
C VAL A 199 3.31 1.59 -21.68
N TRP A 200 3.90 1.29 -22.84
CA TRP A 200 5.33 1.02 -22.94
C TRP A 200 6.19 2.23 -22.56
N ARG A 201 5.85 3.43 -23.04
CA ARG A 201 6.55 4.68 -22.67
C ARG A 201 6.47 4.95 -21.17
N PHE A 202 5.33 4.65 -20.54
CA PHE A 202 5.16 4.78 -19.09
C PHE A 202 6.16 3.90 -18.34
N PHE A 203 6.27 2.61 -18.67
CA PHE A 203 7.25 1.73 -18.01
C PHE A 203 8.70 2.09 -18.32
N LYS A 204 8.98 2.64 -19.51
CA LYS A 204 10.32 3.18 -19.80
C LYS A 204 10.67 4.38 -18.92
N LYS A 205 9.68 5.23 -18.62
CA LYS A 205 9.86 6.41 -17.78
C LYS A 205 9.98 6.07 -16.30
N HIS A 206 9.18 5.12 -15.80
CA HIS A 206 9.13 4.70 -14.40
C HIS A 206 9.86 3.38 -14.13
N GLY A 207 10.90 3.07 -14.92
CA GLY A 207 11.65 1.83 -14.82
C GLY A 207 12.50 1.70 -13.54
N ASP A 208 12.72 2.82 -12.85
CA ASP A 208 13.35 2.90 -11.53
C ASP A 208 12.46 2.34 -10.42
N VAL A 209 11.14 2.49 -10.55
CA VAL A 209 10.12 1.97 -9.63
C VAL A 209 9.58 0.63 -10.10
N PHE A 210 9.13 0.56 -11.35
CA PHE A 210 8.45 -0.60 -11.94
C PHE A 210 9.30 -1.26 -13.03
N VAL A 211 9.87 -2.42 -12.71
CA VAL A 211 10.76 -3.15 -13.60
C VAL A 211 9.97 -4.21 -14.38
N LEU A 212 10.07 -4.16 -15.72
CA LEU A 212 9.43 -5.10 -16.62
C LEU A 212 10.34 -6.28 -16.97
N TYR A 213 9.81 -7.49 -16.82
CA TYR A 213 10.44 -8.72 -17.29
C TYR A 213 9.55 -9.39 -18.32
N ARG A 214 10.02 -9.46 -19.57
CA ARG A 214 9.28 -10.08 -20.67
C ARG A 214 9.35 -11.60 -20.54
N LEU A 215 8.21 -12.26 -20.66
CA LEU A 215 8.10 -13.71 -20.70
C LEU A 215 8.07 -14.23 -22.15
N PRO A 216 8.37 -15.52 -22.38
CA PRO A 216 8.36 -16.10 -23.72
C PRO A 216 7.01 -16.02 -24.40
N GLY A 217 7.04 -15.91 -25.73
CA GLY A 217 5.85 -15.93 -26.58
C GLY A 217 4.86 -14.79 -26.29
N SER A 218 3.59 -15.15 -26.23
CA SER A 218 2.41 -14.30 -26.02
C SER A 218 2.01 -14.19 -24.54
N TYR A 219 2.82 -14.72 -23.61
CA TYR A 219 2.46 -14.72 -22.18
C TYR A 219 2.39 -13.32 -21.58
N GLY A 220 3.20 -12.36 -22.04
CA GLY A 220 3.22 -11.00 -21.49
C GLY A 220 4.44 -10.74 -20.63
N CYS A 221 4.27 -9.95 -19.58
CA CYS A 221 5.34 -9.45 -18.73
C CYS A 221 5.00 -9.58 -17.24
N LEU A 222 6.01 -9.86 -16.43
CA LEU A 222 5.96 -9.60 -14.99
C LEU A 222 6.35 -8.14 -14.74
N VAL A 223 5.69 -7.52 -13.77
CA VAL A 223 6.01 -6.17 -13.30
C VAL A 223 6.43 -6.29 -11.84
N PHE A 224 7.69 -6.02 -11.53
CA PHE A 224 8.17 -5.93 -10.15
C PHE A 224 8.20 -4.47 -9.70
N ASN A 225 7.89 -4.23 -8.43
CA ASN A 225 7.97 -2.93 -7.79
C ASN A 225 9.20 -2.89 -6.88
N LYS A 226 10.29 -2.29 -7.38
CA LYS A 226 11.58 -2.18 -6.68
C LYS A 226 11.49 -1.25 -5.47
N SER A 227 10.60 -0.26 -5.52
CA SER A 227 10.49 0.78 -4.48
C SER A 227 9.46 0.44 -3.41
N TYR A 228 8.80 -0.72 -3.48
CA TYR A 228 7.80 -1.10 -2.50
C TYR A 228 8.44 -1.26 -1.11
N PRO A 229 7.85 -0.71 -0.04
CA PRO A 229 8.47 -0.76 1.28
C PRO A 229 8.57 -2.20 1.81
N MET A 230 9.80 -2.69 1.95
CA MET A 230 10.14 -3.99 2.53
C MET A 230 11.06 -3.81 3.75
N ASP A 231 11.06 -4.77 4.67
CA ASP A 231 11.92 -4.72 5.88
C ASP A 231 13.42 -4.87 5.55
N THR A 232 13.72 -5.49 4.42
CA THR A 232 15.07 -5.72 3.90
C THR A 232 15.16 -5.30 2.45
N GLU A 233 16.34 -4.86 2.00
CA GLU A 233 16.58 -4.67 0.58
C GLU A 233 16.50 -6.01 -0.13
N VAL A 234 15.55 -6.13 -1.07
CA VAL A 234 15.34 -7.34 -1.85
C VAL A 234 15.95 -7.12 -3.23
N PRO A 235 16.94 -7.93 -3.65
CA PRO A 235 17.52 -7.80 -4.97
C PRO A 235 16.50 -8.17 -6.05
N LEU A 236 16.59 -7.52 -7.20
CA LEU A 236 15.77 -7.87 -8.34
C LEU A 236 16.15 -9.27 -8.86
N PRO A 237 15.16 -10.11 -9.23
CA PRO A 237 15.42 -11.45 -9.72
C PRO A 237 16.12 -11.43 -11.08
N LYS A 238 16.93 -12.45 -11.33
CA LYS A 238 17.50 -12.66 -12.67
C LYS A 238 16.45 -13.26 -13.61
N GLN A 239 16.54 -12.93 -14.89
CA GLN A 239 15.65 -13.51 -15.91
C GLN A 239 15.67 -15.04 -15.89
N THR A 240 16.82 -15.66 -15.62
CA THR A 240 16.97 -17.12 -15.54
C THR A 240 16.19 -17.74 -14.38
N GLU A 241 16.12 -17.06 -13.24
CA GLU A 241 15.38 -17.52 -12.06
C GLU A 241 13.86 -17.45 -12.31
N ILE A 242 13.40 -16.36 -12.94
CA ILE A 242 12.00 -16.19 -13.37
C ILE A 242 11.59 -17.31 -14.33
N LEU A 243 12.42 -17.58 -15.35
CA LEU A 243 12.12 -18.59 -16.35
C LEU A 243 12.12 -20.01 -15.74
N ARG A 244 13.02 -20.28 -14.78
CA ARG A 244 13.03 -21.55 -14.04
C ARG A 244 11.71 -21.78 -13.31
N ILE A 245 11.22 -20.80 -12.55
CA ILE A 245 9.93 -20.90 -11.85
C ILE A 245 8.78 -21.07 -12.85
N LEU A 246 8.81 -20.32 -13.95
CA LEU A 246 7.80 -20.41 -15.00
C LEU A 246 7.76 -21.81 -15.63
N ASP A 247 8.91 -22.41 -15.93
CA ASP A 247 8.99 -23.73 -16.52
C ASP A 247 8.54 -24.83 -15.54
N GLU A 248 8.85 -24.72 -14.25
CA GLU A 248 8.30 -25.63 -13.23
C GLU A 248 6.76 -25.57 -13.15
N ILE A 249 6.20 -24.36 -13.15
CA ILE A 249 4.74 -24.15 -13.20
C ILE A 249 4.14 -24.75 -14.46
N ARG A 250 4.82 -24.65 -15.61
CA ARG A 250 4.37 -25.25 -16.87
C ARG A 250 4.43 -26.78 -16.83
N ILE A 251 5.45 -27.36 -16.21
CA ILE A 251 5.60 -28.82 -16.05
C ILE A 251 4.44 -29.36 -15.19
N TRP A 252 4.15 -28.74 -14.04
CA TRP A 252 3.01 -29.13 -13.21
C TRP A 252 1.67 -28.93 -13.93
N GLY A 253 1.59 -27.88 -14.74
CA GLY A 253 0.42 -27.56 -15.54
C GLY A 253 0.25 -28.36 -16.83
N ALA A 254 1.16 -29.26 -17.20
CA ALA A 254 1.22 -29.84 -18.55
C ALA A 254 -0.07 -30.55 -19.00
N ASN A 255 -0.79 -31.18 -18.07
CA ASN A 255 -2.03 -31.91 -18.34
C ASN A 255 -3.30 -31.04 -18.19
N THR A 256 -3.13 -29.74 -17.95
CA THR A 256 -4.25 -28.83 -17.73
C THR A 256 -4.86 -28.40 -19.06
N HIS A 257 -6.18 -28.52 -19.20
CA HIS A 257 -6.88 -28.03 -20.37
C HIS A 257 -6.68 -26.51 -20.56
N LYS A 258 -6.26 -26.10 -21.75
CA LYS A 258 -6.07 -24.69 -22.12
C LYS A 258 -7.42 -24.00 -22.32
N VAL A 259 -7.65 -22.91 -21.58
CA VAL A 259 -8.86 -22.10 -21.69
C VAL A 259 -8.45 -20.64 -21.91
N GLY A 260 -8.98 -20.03 -22.96
CA GLY A 260 -8.71 -18.63 -23.31
C GLY A 260 -7.36 -18.43 -24.00
N SER A 261 -6.81 -17.23 -23.88
CA SER A 261 -5.51 -16.89 -24.46
C SER A 261 -4.35 -17.60 -23.75
N ASP A 262 -3.16 -17.60 -24.37
CA ASP A 262 -1.94 -18.09 -23.73
C ASP A 262 -1.66 -17.37 -22.40
N ASN A 263 -1.89 -16.05 -22.35
CA ASN A 263 -1.76 -15.24 -21.13
C ASN A 263 -2.79 -15.64 -20.07
N ASP A 264 -4.04 -15.94 -20.44
CA ASP A 264 -5.05 -16.36 -19.47
C ASP A 264 -4.73 -17.75 -18.90
N HIS A 265 -4.30 -18.67 -19.77
CA HIS A 265 -3.95 -20.01 -19.36
C HIS A 265 -2.74 -20.01 -18.41
N ILE A 266 -1.65 -19.32 -18.77
CA ILE A 266 -0.45 -19.28 -17.91
C ILE A 266 -0.73 -18.61 -16.57
N ASN A 267 -1.57 -17.56 -16.52
CA ASN A 267 -1.97 -16.95 -15.26
C ASN A 267 -2.76 -17.90 -14.36
N ARG A 268 -3.60 -18.78 -14.93
CA ARG A 268 -4.28 -19.83 -14.14
C ARG A 268 -3.28 -20.83 -13.57
N LEU A 269 -2.30 -21.27 -14.37
CA LEU A 269 -1.25 -22.16 -13.90
C LEU A 269 -0.44 -21.52 -12.77
N VAL A 270 -0.07 -20.24 -12.91
CA VAL A 270 0.60 -19.48 -11.84
C VAL A 270 -0.26 -19.47 -10.58
N ALA A 271 -1.54 -19.11 -10.67
CA ALA A 271 -2.42 -19.06 -9.51
C ALA A 271 -2.55 -20.41 -8.79
N TRP A 272 -2.56 -21.53 -9.51
CA TRP A 272 -2.76 -22.86 -8.95
C TRP A 272 -1.47 -23.48 -8.40
N TYR A 273 -0.35 -23.32 -9.10
CA TYR A 273 0.90 -24.01 -8.78
C TYR A 273 1.96 -23.14 -8.12
N SER A 274 1.65 -21.87 -7.82
CA SER A 274 2.59 -20.99 -7.12
C SER A 274 3.02 -21.52 -5.77
N ARG A 275 2.13 -22.18 -5.01
CA ARG A 275 2.49 -22.78 -3.72
C ARG A 275 3.54 -23.87 -3.85
N ASN A 276 3.39 -24.75 -4.83
CA ASN A 276 4.35 -25.82 -5.12
C ASN A 276 5.74 -25.24 -5.48
N ALA A 277 5.78 -24.14 -6.26
CA ALA A 277 7.03 -23.45 -6.60
C ALA A 277 7.74 -22.92 -5.36
N VAL A 278 6.99 -22.33 -4.44
CA VAL A 278 7.51 -21.76 -3.20
C VAL A 278 8.00 -22.84 -2.25
N GLU A 279 7.21 -23.90 -2.03
CA GLU A 279 7.58 -25.03 -1.18
C GLU A 279 8.86 -25.72 -1.66
N LYS A 280 8.95 -26.02 -2.97
CA LYS A 280 10.15 -26.61 -3.57
C LYS A 280 11.38 -25.70 -3.44
N SER A 281 11.20 -24.37 -3.47
CA SER A 281 12.31 -23.44 -3.25
C SER A 281 12.85 -23.47 -1.82
N ILE A 282 11.99 -23.78 -0.85
CA ILE A 282 12.36 -23.93 0.57
C ILE A 282 13.05 -25.27 0.80
N ASP A 283 12.55 -26.36 0.19
CA ASP A 283 13.15 -27.70 0.31
C ASP A 283 14.57 -27.78 -0.26
N ASN A 284 14.92 -26.91 -1.23
CA ASN A 284 16.27 -26.83 -1.77
C ASN A 284 17.26 -26.07 -0.87
N VAL A 285 16.80 -25.37 0.16
CA VAL A 285 17.65 -24.52 1.01
C VAL A 285 18.23 -25.30 2.20
N GLU A 286 17.59 -26.36 2.71
CA GLU A 286 18.13 -27.13 3.84
C GLU A 286 17.71 -28.61 3.87
N GLU A 287 18.64 -29.48 3.45
CA GLU A 287 18.91 -30.78 4.10
C GLU A 287 19.63 -30.56 5.46
N ASN A 288 19.36 -29.44 6.16
CA ASN A 288 19.84 -29.23 7.52
C ASN A 288 18.91 -29.96 8.48
N ARG A 289 19.50 -30.84 9.29
CA ARG A 289 18.83 -31.74 10.26
C ARG A 289 18.21 -31.01 11.46
N VAL A 290 17.61 -29.85 11.25
CA VAL A 290 16.78 -29.18 12.24
C VAL A 290 15.38 -29.15 11.67
N ALA A 291 14.48 -29.93 12.28
CA ALA A 291 13.08 -29.90 11.91
C ALA A 291 12.59 -28.43 11.95
N LEU A 292 12.14 -27.92 10.80
CA LEU A 292 11.36 -26.70 10.72
C LEU A 292 10.14 -26.92 11.61
N SER A 293 10.13 -26.31 12.80
CA SER A 293 8.98 -26.42 13.69
C SER A 293 7.77 -25.86 12.94
N ASP A 294 6.68 -26.62 12.87
CA ASP A 294 5.38 -26.11 12.46
C ASP A 294 5.15 -24.75 13.11
N SER A 295 4.64 -23.79 12.34
CA SER A 295 4.33 -22.47 12.89
C SER A 295 3.47 -22.66 14.15
N ILE A 296 3.98 -22.29 15.31
CA ILE A 296 3.26 -22.37 16.58
C ILE A 296 2.03 -21.45 16.44
N ILE A 297 0.89 -22.05 16.11
CA ILE A 297 -0.38 -21.35 15.88
C ILE A 297 -1.10 -21.03 17.19
N ARG A 298 -0.58 -21.55 18.32
CA ARG A 298 -1.05 -21.29 19.68
C ARG A 298 0.13 -21.30 20.65
N ALA A 299 0.28 -20.26 21.46
CA ALA A 299 1.10 -20.36 22.65
C ALA A 299 0.41 -21.32 23.63
N TYR A 300 0.81 -22.60 23.61
CA TYR A 300 0.52 -23.47 24.73
C TYR A 300 1.43 -23.04 25.87
N PHE A 301 0.88 -22.30 26.84
CA PHE A 301 1.48 -22.26 28.17
C PHE A 301 1.35 -23.67 28.73
N SER A 302 2.43 -24.44 28.67
CA SER A 302 2.57 -25.67 29.44
C SER A 302 2.29 -25.33 30.91
N PRO A 303 1.33 -25.99 31.58
CA PRO A 303 1.27 -25.95 33.02
C PRO A 303 2.53 -26.68 33.49
N CYS A 304 3.48 -25.92 34.02
CA CYS A 304 4.76 -26.41 34.51
C CYS A 304 4.56 -27.67 35.37
N TRP A 305 5.00 -28.81 34.86
CA TRP A 305 5.18 -30.04 35.64
C TRP A 305 6.40 -29.87 36.55
N ASN A 306 6.24 -29.07 37.64
CA ASN A 306 7.02 -29.00 38.89
C ASN A 306 7.05 -27.62 39.59
N CYS A 307 6.04 -26.76 39.45
CA CYS A 307 5.94 -25.58 40.33
C CYS A 307 5.24 -25.94 41.64
N LYS A 308 5.98 -26.48 42.62
CA LYS A 308 5.52 -26.64 44.01
C LYS A 308 5.55 -25.35 44.85
N ASN A 309 5.86 -24.17 44.29
CA ASN A 309 5.92 -22.92 45.06
C ASN A 309 5.70 -21.66 44.19
N CYS A 310 4.48 -21.42 43.71
CA CYS A 310 4.06 -20.09 43.25
C CYS A 310 2.63 -19.80 43.71
N GLU A 311 2.40 -19.95 45.02
CA GLU A 311 1.43 -19.11 45.71
C GLU A 311 2.03 -17.69 45.72
N TYR A 312 1.21 -16.64 45.58
CA TYR A 312 1.59 -15.20 45.55
C TYR A 312 1.78 -14.47 44.22
N VAL A 313 0.88 -14.57 43.22
CA VAL A 313 0.57 -13.36 42.38
C VAL A 313 -0.86 -13.34 41.79
N CYS A 314 -1.86 -13.95 42.41
CA CYS A 314 -3.25 -13.86 41.92
C CYS A 314 -4.24 -13.56 43.05
N ARG A 315 -4.48 -12.28 43.33
CA ARG A 315 -5.68 -11.81 44.03
C ARG A 315 -6.19 -10.47 43.48
N SER A 316 -7.06 -10.56 42.47
CA SER A 316 -8.32 -9.82 42.29
C SER A 316 -8.92 -10.23 40.93
N LYS A 317 -10.01 -11.03 40.87
CA LYS A 317 -11.42 -10.58 40.70
C LYS A 317 -11.51 -9.44 39.68
N GLU A 318 -12.07 -9.57 38.47
CA GLU A 318 -13.39 -10.08 38.07
C GLU A 318 -13.43 -10.44 36.57
N TYR A 319 -14.36 -11.32 36.19
CA TYR A 319 -14.63 -11.73 34.82
C TYR A 319 -15.17 -10.57 33.95
N SER A 320 -14.50 -10.26 32.85
CA SER A 320 -15.17 -9.72 31.66
C SER A 320 -14.53 -10.30 30.40
N VAL A 321 -15.27 -11.19 29.74
CA VAL A 321 -15.22 -11.61 28.32
C VAL A 321 -13.92 -11.21 27.60
N LEU A 322 -12.94 -12.13 27.57
CA LEU A 322 -11.84 -12.08 26.61
C LEU A 322 -12.42 -12.19 25.19
N LYS A 323 -12.65 -11.04 24.55
CA LYS A 323 -12.70 -10.98 23.09
C LYS A 323 -11.35 -11.47 22.59
N VAL A 324 -11.37 -12.63 21.95
CA VAL A 324 -10.29 -13.15 21.12
C VAL A 324 -9.85 -12.05 20.16
N GLN A 325 -8.68 -11.46 20.40
CA GLN A 325 -8.00 -10.67 19.39
C GLN A 325 -7.32 -11.64 18.43
N GLU A 326 -7.91 -11.80 17.24
CA GLU A 326 -7.19 -12.34 16.10
C GLU A 326 -6.01 -11.42 15.77
N THR A 327 -4.81 -11.86 16.11
CA THR A 327 -3.57 -11.26 15.62
C THR A 327 -3.41 -11.61 14.15
N ASN A 328 -4.06 -10.85 13.27
CA ASN A 328 -3.70 -10.79 11.85
C ASN A 328 -2.27 -10.24 11.76
N LYS A 329 -1.33 -11.11 11.42
CA LYS A 329 0.09 -10.78 11.23
C LYS A 329 0.22 -9.65 10.18
N ILE A 330 0.43 -8.43 10.66
CA ILE A 330 0.93 -7.31 9.88
C ILE A 330 2.45 -7.47 9.85
N ARG A 331 3.03 -7.89 8.72
CA ARG A 331 4.48 -7.78 8.50
C ARG A 331 4.81 -6.35 8.05
N GLY A 332 5.79 -5.74 8.72
CA GLY A 332 6.24 -4.36 8.59
C GLY A 332 6.55 -3.76 9.99
N PRO A 333 7.55 -2.90 10.16
CA PRO A 333 8.24 -2.78 11.44
C PRO A 333 7.55 -1.72 12.32
N CYS A 334 7.08 -2.15 13.48
CA CYS A 334 7.06 -1.27 14.65
C CYS A 334 8.41 -1.44 15.35
N ARG A 335 9.37 -0.54 15.07
CA ARG A 335 10.44 -0.30 16.04
C ARG A 335 9.91 0.74 17.04
N PRO A 336 9.88 0.45 18.35
CA PRO A 336 9.70 1.49 19.35
C PRO A 336 10.90 2.45 19.24
N THR A 337 10.66 3.68 18.78
CA THR A 337 11.67 4.74 18.82
C THR A 337 11.51 5.48 20.13
N ASP A 338 12.56 5.49 20.94
CA ASP A 338 12.61 6.25 22.19
C ASP A 338 12.70 7.76 21.88
N ILE A 339 11.54 8.42 21.97
CA ILE A 339 11.36 9.86 21.72
C ILE A 339 12.11 10.76 22.70
N THR A 340 12.71 10.22 23.77
CA THR A 340 13.53 11.01 24.70
C THR A 340 14.92 11.35 24.15
N LYS A 341 15.41 10.66 23.11
CA LYS A 341 16.73 10.91 22.50
C LYS A 341 16.76 12.00 21.43
N ILE A 342 15.63 12.32 20.79
CA ILE A 342 15.58 13.32 19.70
C ILE A 342 15.54 14.77 20.26
N ALA A 343 15.12 14.95 21.51
CA ALA A 343 14.94 16.27 22.11
C ALA A 343 16.26 16.97 22.54
N LYS A 344 17.43 16.36 22.35
CA LYS A 344 18.71 16.90 22.89
C LYS A 344 19.70 17.47 21.88
N GLU A 345 19.44 17.42 20.57
CA GLU A 345 20.46 17.83 19.57
C GLU A 345 20.17 19.10 18.77
N LEU A 346 19.10 19.86 19.06
CA LEU A 346 18.81 21.11 18.32
C LEU A 346 18.40 22.27 19.22
N PHE A 347 19.30 22.72 20.10
CA PHE A 347 19.28 24.07 20.64
C PHE A 347 20.71 24.55 20.92
N TYR A 348 21.35 25.15 19.91
CA TYR A 348 22.31 26.22 20.11
C TYR A 348 21.87 27.39 19.24
N HIS A 349 21.17 28.34 19.85
CA HIS A 349 21.05 29.69 19.33
C HIS A 349 22.27 30.47 19.82
N GLU A 350 23.17 30.84 18.92
CA GLU A 350 24.05 31.98 19.17
C GLU A 350 23.18 33.24 19.19
N GLN A 351 23.03 33.81 20.38
CA GLN A 351 22.72 35.21 20.58
C GLN A 351 24.05 35.95 20.69
N THR A 352 24.30 36.94 19.84
CA THR A 352 24.97 38.20 20.21
C THR A 352 25.06 39.13 19.01
N GLY A 353 24.73 40.41 19.23
CA GLY A 353 25.23 41.56 18.47
C GLY A 353 24.30 42.13 17.42
#